data_AF-A0A7Y3K6K4-F1
#
_entry.id   AF-A0A7Y3K6K4-F1
#
_cell.length_a   1.000
_cell.length_b   1.000
_cell.length_c   1.000
_cell.angle_alpha   90.00
_cell.angle_beta   90.00
_cell.angle_gamma   90.00
#
_symmetry.space_group_name_H-M   'P 1'
#
loop_
_entity.id
_entity.type
_entity.pdbx_description
1 polymer ?
#
loop_
_entity_poly.entity_id
_entity_poly.type
_entity_poly.pdbx_seq_one_letter_code
_entity_poly.pdbx_strand_id
1 'polypeptide(L)'
;MFQLPKVLNCKAAAEMSCRRRDGTLTRGQRTTLAIHLLMCAGCRLMDRQFALLDRAAKQLRYRGLLSKAPVENTLSPEARKKIETLLR
;
A
#
# COMPACT_ATOMS: atom_id res chain seq x y z
N MET A 1 -25.12 -0.52 -11.10
CA MET A 1 -23.67 -0.81 -10.99
C MET A 1 -22.95 0.01 -12.07
N PHE A 2 -22.26 1.09 -11.69
CA PHE A 2 -21.56 1.93 -12.66
C PHE A 2 -20.26 1.24 -13.09
N GLN A 3 -20.31 0.55 -14.23
CA GLN A 3 -19.13 0.04 -14.92
C GLN A 3 -18.88 0.99 -16.11
N LEU A 4 -17.86 1.83 -15.97
CA LEU A 4 -17.39 2.79 -16.99
C LEU A 4 -15.93 2.48 -17.37
N PRO A 5 -15.50 2.84 -18.59
CA PRO A 5 -14.61 2.04 -19.42
C PRO A 5 -13.14 2.24 -19.06
N LYS A 6 -12.39 1.13 -18.92
CA LYS A 6 -10.91 1.13 -18.81
C LYS A 6 -10.34 2.06 -17.70
N VAL A 7 -11.18 2.42 -16.73
CA VAL A 7 -10.84 3.16 -15.52
C VAL A 7 -10.35 2.14 -14.50
N LEU A 8 -9.23 2.46 -13.83
CA LEU A 8 -8.69 1.72 -12.70
C LEU A 8 -9.81 1.08 -11.86
N ASN A 9 -9.86 -0.24 -11.74
CA ASN A 9 -10.85 -0.89 -10.86
C ASN A 9 -10.43 -0.74 -9.39
N CYS A 10 -11.33 -0.99 -8.45
CA CYS A 10 -11.06 -0.80 -7.02
C CYS A 10 -9.86 -1.60 -6.52
N LYS A 11 -9.63 -2.81 -7.05
CA LYS A 11 -8.47 -3.65 -6.70
C LYS A 11 -7.16 -2.98 -7.13
N ALA A 12 -7.07 -2.58 -8.38
CA ALA A 12 -5.91 -1.87 -8.91
C ALA A 12 -5.71 -0.51 -8.22
N ALA A 13 -6.78 0.17 -7.80
CA ALA A 13 -6.72 1.39 -7.01
C ALA A 13 -6.15 1.15 -5.60
N ALA A 14 -6.51 0.03 -4.97
CA ALA A 14 -5.91 -0.38 -3.70
C ALA A 14 -4.42 -0.66 -3.84
N GLU A 15 -4.02 -1.43 -4.86
CA GLU A 15 -2.61 -1.73 -5.16
C GLU A 15 -1.80 -0.45 -5.43
N MET A 16 -2.32 0.47 -6.24
CA MET A 16 -1.67 1.76 -6.48
C MET A 16 -1.62 2.63 -5.22
N SER A 17 -2.64 2.58 -4.36
CA SER A 17 -2.62 3.32 -3.10
C SER A 17 -1.50 2.82 -2.19
N CYS A 18 -1.26 1.52 -2.12
CA CYS A 18 -0.12 0.94 -1.38
C CYS A 18 1.21 1.39 -2.01
N ARG A 19 1.40 1.15 -3.31
CA ARG A 19 2.64 1.49 -4.03
C ARG A 19 3.01 2.98 -3.96
N ARG A 20 2.02 3.87 -3.83
CA ARG A 20 2.23 5.33 -3.69
C ARG A 20 2.99 5.65 -2.41
N ARG A 21 2.76 4.88 -1.35
CA ARG A 21 3.42 5.02 -0.03
C ARG A 21 4.83 4.46 -0.05
N ASP A 22 5.04 3.40 -0.82
CA ASP A 22 6.36 2.82 -1.09
C ASP A 22 7.20 3.70 -2.04
N GLY A 23 6.64 4.78 -2.58
CA GLY A 23 7.34 5.70 -3.48
C GLY A 23 7.49 5.19 -4.93
N THR A 24 6.84 4.08 -5.30
CA THR A 24 7.05 3.39 -6.58
C THR A 24 6.05 3.75 -7.68
N LEU A 25 5.23 4.78 -7.49
CA LEU A 25 4.25 5.25 -8.49
C LEU A 25 4.81 6.31 -9.43
N THR A 26 4.62 6.11 -10.74
CA THR A 26 4.89 7.10 -11.78
C THR A 26 3.89 8.27 -11.71
N ARG A 27 4.22 9.42 -12.33
CA ARG A 27 3.34 10.60 -12.35
C ARG A 27 1.97 10.30 -12.98
N GLY A 28 1.93 9.56 -14.09
CA GLY A 28 0.68 9.18 -14.75
C GLY A 28 -0.21 8.31 -13.86
N GLN A 29 0.38 7.34 -13.15
CA GLN A 29 -0.36 6.49 -12.21
C GLN A 29 -0.96 7.30 -11.06
N ARG A 30 -0.27 8.36 -10.60
CA ARG A 30 -0.79 9.23 -9.53
C ARG A 30 -2.04 9.97 -9.99
N THR A 31 -2.05 10.48 -11.22
CA THR A 31 -3.22 11.16 -11.80
C THR A 31 -4.39 10.19 -11.98
N THR A 32 -4.14 8.99 -12.53
CA THR A 32 -5.17 7.95 -12.69
C THR A 32 -5.79 7.55 -11.35
N LEU A 33 -4.96 7.35 -10.32
CA LEU A 33 -5.43 7.05 -8.97
C LEU A 33 -6.24 8.23 -8.40
N ALA A 34 -5.78 9.47 -8.57
CA ALA A 34 -6.50 10.65 -8.09
C ALA A 34 -7.91 10.74 -8.69
N ILE A 35 -8.04 10.50 -10.01
CA ILE A 35 -9.34 10.45 -10.68
C ILE A 35 -10.24 9.39 -10.05
N HIS A 36 -9.74 8.16 -9.84
CA HIS A 36 -10.53 7.09 -9.21
C HIS A 36 -10.97 7.45 -7.79
N LEU A 37 -10.09 8.05 -6.99
CA LEU A 37 -10.42 8.46 -5.63
C LEU A 37 -11.47 9.58 -5.60
N LEU A 38 -11.58 10.41 -6.63
CA LEU A 38 -12.64 11.42 -6.74
C LEU A 38 -14.03 10.80 -6.92
N MET A 39 -14.12 9.68 -7.63
CA MET A 39 -15.39 9.01 -7.98
C MET A 39 -15.76 7.85 -7.05
N CYS A 40 -14.80 7.24 -6.35
CA CYS A 40 -15.05 6.08 -5.48
C CYS A 40 -14.88 6.45 -4.00
N ALA A 41 -15.99 6.57 -3.27
CA ALA A 41 -15.96 6.86 -1.83
C ALA A 41 -15.25 5.78 -1.00
N GLY A 42 -15.42 4.49 -1.36
CA GLY A 42 -14.76 3.38 -0.67
C GLY A 42 -13.24 3.44 -0.77
N CYS A 43 -12.70 3.61 -1.98
CA CYS A 43 -11.26 3.75 -2.18
C CYS A 43 -10.70 5.02 -1.53
N ARG A 44 -11.47 6.12 -1.50
CA ARG A 44 -11.10 7.36 -0.79
C ARG A 44 -11.00 7.15 0.72
N LEU A 45 -11.94 6.42 1.32
CA LEU A 45 -11.92 6.12 2.74
C LEU A 45 -10.72 5.23 3.10
N MET A 46 -10.52 4.15 2.36
CA MET A 46 -9.37 3.26 2.52
C MET A 46 -8.04 4.04 2.38
N ASP A 47 -7.91 4.92 1.40
CA ASP A 47 -6.70 5.71 1.23
C ASP A 47 -6.44 6.66 2.42
N ARG A 48 -7.50 7.22 3.02
CA ARG A 48 -7.38 7.99 4.27
C ARG A 48 -6.96 7.12 5.46
N GLN A 49 -7.46 5.90 5.57
CA GLN A 49 -7.06 4.96 6.62
C GLN A 49 -5.57 4.64 6.52
N PHE A 50 -5.08 4.33 5.32
CA PHE A 50 -3.65 4.08 5.12
C PHE A 50 -2.79 5.33 5.43
N ALA A 51 -3.27 6.54 5.09
CA ALA A 51 -2.57 7.78 5.47
C ALA A 51 -2.56 8.03 6.99
N LEU A 52 -3.56 7.55 7.73
CA LEU A 52 -3.56 7.55 9.19
C LEU A 52 -2.49 6.59 9.73
N LEU A 53 -2.44 5.36 9.20
CA LEU A 53 -1.45 4.36 9.58
C LEU A 53 -0.02 4.85 9.34
N ASP A 54 0.26 5.46 8.19
CA ASP A 54 1.58 6.04 7.89
C ASP A 54 1.99 7.11 8.89
N ARG A 55 1.05 7.97 9.29
CA ARG A 55 1.32 9.04 10.28
C ARG A 55 1.59 8.45 11.66
N ALA A 56 0.78 7.48 12.09
CA ALA A 56 0.99 6.78 13.36
C ALA A 56 2.35 6.05 13.38
N ALA A 57 2.69 5.33 12.31
CA ALA A 57 3.98 4.66 12.18
C ALA A 57 5.15 5.65 12.23
N LYS A 58 5.05 6.79 11.54
CA LYS A 58 6.06 7.86 11.61
C LYS A 58 6.21 8.43 13.02
N GLN A 59 5.11 8.65 13.74
CA GLN A 59 5.15 9.13 15.13
C GLN A 59 5.80 8.11 16.07
N LEU A 60 5.48 6.83 15.93
CA LEU A 60 6.09 5.76 16.71
C LEU A 60 7.60 5.64 16.43
N ARG A 61 8.02 5.79 15.16
CA ARG A 61 9.44 5.86 14.79
C ARG A 61 10.13 7.07 15.41
N TYR A 62 9.51 8.24 15.38
CA TYR A 62 10.05 9.45 16.01
C TYR A 62 10.21 9.30 17.53
N ARG A 63 9.29 8.59 18.18
CA ARG A 63 9.35 8.26 19.62
C ARG A 63 10.35 7.16 19.96
N GLY A 64 11.06 6.59 18.98
CA GLY A 64 11.98 5.46 19.19
C GLY A 64 11.30 4.14 19.55
N LEU A 65 9.96 4.07 19.50
CA LEU A 65 9.17 2.86 19.82
C LEU A 65 9.10 1.87 18.65
N LEU A 66 9.44 2.34 17.44
CA LEU A 66 9.68 1.49 16.28
C LEU A 66 11.09 1.71 15.78
N SER A 67 11.91 0.67 15.90
CA SER A 67 13.24 0.63 15.31
C SER A 67 13.17 0.71 13.79
N LYS A 68 14.11 1.47 13.20
CA LYS A 68 14.33 1.54 11.74
C LYS A 68 15.12 0.34 11.21
N ALA A 69 15.53 -0.58 12.08
CA ALA A 69 16.35 -1.72 11.71
C ALA A 69 15.69 -2.47 10.55
N PRO A 70 16.45 -2.81 9.49
CA PRO A 70 15.97 -3.68 8.46
C PRO A 70 15.41 -4.95 9.09
N VAL A 71 14.28 -5.45 8.57
CA VAL A 71 13.72 -6.78 8.90
C VAL A 71 14.65 -7.91 8.38
N GLU A 72 15.94 -7.66 8.20
CA GLU A 72 16.85 -8.56 7.49
C GLU A 72 17.14 -9.87 8.24
N ASN A 73 16.74 -9.98 9.51
CA ASN A 73 16.97 -11.19 10.31
C ASN A 73 15.73 -11.77 11.01
N THR A 74 14.51 -11.41 10.59
CA THR A 74 13.29 -11.82 11.33
C THR A 74 12.64 -13.11 10.82
N LEU A 75 12.87 -13.47 9.56
CA LEU A 75 12.44 -14.78 9.04
C LEU A 75 13.55 -15.79 9.29
N SER A 76 13.24 -16.79 10.11
CA SER A 76 14.11 -17.96 10.24
C SER A 76 14.34 -18.57 8.85
N PRO A 77 15.51 -19.21 8.61
CA PRO A 77 15.76 -19.91 7.36
C PRO A 77 14.63 -20.88 6.98
N GLU A 78 13.98 -21.48 7.99
CA GLU A 78 12.83 -22.36 7.82
C GLU A 78 11.58 -21.62 7.29
N ALA A 79 11.28 -20.43 7.82
CA ALA A 79 10.16 -19.62 7.35
C ALA A 79 10.35 -19.18 5.89
N ARG A 80 11.59 -18.87 5.49
CA ARG A 80 11.93 -18.53 4.09
C ARG A 80 11.66 -19.70 3.14
N LYS A 81 12.13 -20.90 3.51
CA LYS A 81 11.95 -22.13 2.72
C LYS A 81 10.46 -22.50 2.55
N LYS A 82 9.63 -22.27 3.59
CA LYS A 82 8.17 -22.48 3.49
C LYS A 82 7.51 -21.53 2.49
N ILE A 83 7.86 -20.24 2.51
CA ILE A 83 7.32 -19.25 1.56
C ILE A 83 7.70 -19.60 0.12
N GLU A 84 8.95 -19.96 -0.13
CA GLU A 84 9.41 -20.38 -1.47
C GLU A 84 8.66 -21.60 -2.01
N THR A 85 8.30 -22.54 -1.13
CA THR A 85 7.56 -23.75 -1.52
C THR A 85 6.11 -23.42 -1.89
N LEU A 86 5.48 -22.44 -1.22
CA LEU A 86 4.09 -22.03 -1.46
C LEU A 86 3.92 -21.11 -2.68
N LEU A 87 5.00 -20.46 -3.14
CA LEU A 87 5.00 -19.58 -4.31
C LEU A 87 5.40 -20.31 -5.61
N ARG A 88 5.74 -21.60 -5.54
CA ARG A 88 5.82 -22.51 -6.69
C ARG A 88 4.45 -23.08 -7.01
#